data_AF-A0A1H3QVD5-F1
#
_entry.id   AF-A0A1H3QVD5-F1
#
_cell.length_a   1.000
_cell.length_b   1.000
_cell.length_c   1.000
_cell.angle_alpha   90.00
_cell.angle_beta   90.00
_cell.angle_gamma   90.00
#
_symmetry.space_group_name_H-M   'P 1'
#
loop_
_entity.id
_entity.type
_entity.pdbx_description
1 polymer ?
#
loop_
_entity_poly.entity_id
_entity_poly.type
_entity_poly.pdbx_seq_one_letter_code
_entity_poly.pdbx_strand_id
1 'polypeptide(L)'
;MADVADDGAVRRVERAVGLRFASWAQHLVVIAYLLGAGVTLLTAAIGTGDYAGLLDPGLERYGDPKDWIPPLGPASAWNPLTWIFGVARAVALFIAPLAILGGLVGAAGLAQAARVRSRRPTVVRLAVGTVLCFALVAFTLTPYGASLHNWLLD
;
A
#
# COMPACT_ATOMS: atom_id res chain seq x y z
N MET A 1 -9.85 -27.11 35.72
CA MET A 1 -10.45 -27.50 34.43
C MET A 1 -11.15 -26.34 33.69
N ALA A 2 -11.55 -25.26 34.36
CA ALA A 2 -12.07 -24.04 33.69
C ALA A 2 -11.00 -23.22 32.95
N ASP A 3 -9.75 -23.26 33.44
CA ASP A 3 -8.61 -22.45 32.96
C ASP A 3 -8.22 -22.74 31.49
N VAL A 4 -8.25 -24.01 31.07
CA VAL A 4 -7.84 -24.44 29.71
C VAL A 4 -8.88 -24.06 28.63
N ALA A 5 -10.15 -23.90 29.02
CA ALA A 5 -11.20 -23.53 28.08
C ALA A 5 -11.16 -22.02 27.73
N ASP A 6 -10.71 -21.19 28.67
CA ASP A 6 -10.63 -19.74 28.52
C ASP A 6 -9.46 -19.34 27.59
N ASP A 7 -8.30 -19.98 27.76
CA ASP A 7 -7.13 -19.82 26.89
C ASP A 7 -7.41 -20.07 25.41
N GLY A 8 -8.26 -21.07 25.12
CA GLY A 8 -8.67 -21.40 23.76
C GLY A 8 -9.60 -20.37 23.13
N ALA A 9 -10.41 -19.67 23.92
CA ALA A 9 -11.28 -18.59 23.46
C ALA A 9 -10.48 -17.33 23.15
N VAL A 10 -9.59 -16.92 24.06
CA VAL A 10 -8.71 -15.74 23.92
C VAL A 10 -7.86 -15.84 22.64
N ARG A 11 -7.17 -16.97 22.43
CA ARG A 11 -6.33 -17.18 21.23
C ARG A 11 -7.10 -17.13 19.91
N ARG A 12 -8.38 -17.51 19.90
CA ARG A 12 -9.24 -17.43 18.70
C ARG A 12 -9.62 -15.98 18.39
N VAL A 13 -9.93 -15.19 19.41
CA VAL A 13 -10.23 -13.76 19.26
C VAL A 13 -9.01 -12.99 18.76
N GLU A 14 -7.84 -13.19 19.38
CA GLU A 14 -6.59 -12.54 18.97
C GLU A 14 -6.23 -12.85 17.51
N ARG A 15 -6.34 -14.11 17.08
CA ARG A 15 -6.11 -14.50 15.68
C ARG A 15 -7.11 -13.83 14.73
N ALA A 16 -8.39 -13.77 15.11
CA ALA A 16 -9.40 -13.11 14.28
C ALA A 16 -9.14 -11.60 14.14
N VAL A 17 -8.72 -10.94 15.22
CA VAL A 17 -8.33 -9.52 15.19
C VAL A 17 -7.07 -9.33 14.34
N GLY A 18 -6.04 -10.17 14.52
CA GLY A 18 -4.80 -10.11 13.75
C GLY A 18 -5.02 -10.29 12.24
N LEU A 19 -5.83 -11.28 11.84
CA LEU A 19 -6.17 -11.48 10.41
C LEU A 19 -6.96 -10.31 9.83
N ARG A 20 -7.88 -9.72 10.60
CA ARG A 20 -8.65 -8.54 10.17
C ARG A 20 -7.73 -7.33 10.01
N PHE A 21 -6.83 -7.11 10.96
CA PHE A 21 -5.86 -6.03 10.92
C PHE A 21 -4.91 -6.17 9.74
N ALA A 22 -4.29 -7.34 9.56
CA ALA A 22 -3.40 -7.62 8.43
C ALA A 22 -4.09 -7.39 7.08
N SER A 23 -5.32 -7.90 6.93
CA SER A 23 -6.11 -7.68 5.73
C SER A 23 -6.38 -6.20 5.47
N TRP A 24 -6.75 -5.41 6.48
CA TRP A 24 -6.93 -3.97 6.32
C TRP A 24 -5.63 -3.25 5.99
N ALA A 25 -4.53 -3.58 6.67
CA ALA A 25 -3.22 -2.98 6.45
C ALA A 25 -2.75 -3.18 5.00
N GLN A 26 -2.90 -4.38 4.43
CA GLN A 26 -2.57 -4.64 3.02
C GLN A 26 -3.32 -3.70 2.06
N HIS A 27 -4.64 -3.53 2.26
CA HIS A 27 -5.45 -2.66 1.40
C HIS A 27 -5.08 -1.19 1.59
N LEU A 28 -4.81 -0.76 2.82
CA LEU A 28 -4.38 0.60 3.11
C LEU A 28 -3.05 0.92 2.44
N VAL A 29 -2.08 -0.01 2.43
CA VAL A 29 -0.80 0.16 1.72
C VAL A 29 -1.04 0.32 0.22
N VAL A 30 -1.89 -0.52 -0.40
CA VAL A 30 -2.21 -0.43 -1.83
C VAL A 30 -2.88 0.91 -2.15
N ILE A 31 -3.88 1.32 -1.36
CA ILE A 31 -4.59 2.59 -1.55
C ILE A 31 -3.62 3.77 -1.40
N ALA A 32 -2.79 3.76 -0.36
CA ALA A 32 -1.79 4.80 -0.13
C ALA A 32 -0.77 4.87 -1.27
N TYR A 33 -0.35 3.73 -1.83
CA TYR A 33 0.51 3.71 -3.01
C TYR A 33 -0.16 4.34 -4.23
N LEU A 34 -1.41 3.96 -4.53
CA LEU A 34 -2.15 4.52 -5.66
C LEU A 34 -2.39 6.03 -5.50
N LEU A 35 -2.64 6.49 -4.27
CA LEU A 35 -2.76 7.93 -3.98
C LEU A 35 -1.41 8.64 -4.08
N GLY A 36 -0.33 8.05 -3.58
CA GLY A 36 0.99 8.68 -3.55
C GLY A 36 1.64 8.73 -4.93
N ALA A 37 1.72 7.61 -5.62
CA ALA A 37 2.34 7.51 -6.94
C ALA A 37 1.37 7.89 -8.06
N GLY A 38 0.17 7.30 -8.05
CA GLY A 38 -0.79 7.44 -9.15
C GLY A 38 -1.37 8.84 -9.27
N VAL A 39 -1.77 9.48 -8.16
CA VAL A 39 -2.28 10.85 -8.23
C VAL A 39 -1.17 11.82 -8.63
N THR A 40 0.03 11.70 -8.06
CA THR A 40 1.19 12.55 -8.42
C THR A 40 1.55 12.43 -9.91
N LEU A 41 1.56 11.20 -10.43
CA LEU A 41 1.81 10.95 -11.85
C LEU A 41 0.71 11.58 -12.73
N LEU A 42 -0.55 11.46 -12.32
CA LEU A 42 -1.68 12.02 -13.05
C LEU A 42 -1.69 13.56 -13.00
N THR A 43 -1.40 14.17 -11.85
CA THR A 43 -1.29 15.63 -11.76
C THR A 43 -0.14 16.16 -12.59
N ALA A 44 0.99 15.46 -12.65
CA ALA A 44 2.10 15.81 -13.53
C ALA A 44 1.70 15.74 -15.01
N ALA A 45 1.03 14.67 -15.44
CA ALA A 45 0.55 14.53 -16.82
C ALA A 45 -0.47 15.61 -17.21
N ILE A 46 -1.40 15.95 -16.30
CA ILE A 46 -2.38 17.02 -16.52
C ILE A 46 -1.69 18.39 -16.57
N GLY A 47 -0.75 18.64 -15.66
CA GLY A 47 -0.07 19.93 -15.53
C GLY A 47 0.90 20.22 -16.69
N THR A 48 1.54 19.18 -17.22
CA THR A 48 2.43 19.29 -18.40
C THR A 48 1.70 19.13 -19.72
N GLY A 49 0.50 18.55 -19.71
CA GLY A 49 -0.24 18.17 -20.91
C GLY A 49 0.33 16.93 -21.64
N ASP A 50 1.40 16.32 -21.11
CA ASP A 50 2.05 15.15 -21.70
C ASP A 50 1.51 13.84 -21.10
N TYR A 51 0.41 13.33 -21.66
CA TYR A 51 -0.15 12.03 -21.26
C TYR A 51 0.69 10.84 -21.71
N ALA A 52 1.58 11.01 -22.70
CA ALA A 52 2.46 9.93 -23.13
C ALA A 52 3.56 9.65 -22.08
N GLY A 53 3.91 10.63 -21.26
CA GLY A 53 4.78 10.45 -20.10
C GLY A 53 4.22 9.52 -19.02
N LEU A 54 2.93 9.17 -19.04
CA LEU A 54 2.35 8.22 -18.09
C LEU A 54 2.98 6.83 -18.25
N LEU A 55 3.49 6.50 -19.44
CA LEU A 55 4.14 5.23 -19.74
C LEU A 55 5.66 5.28 -19.56
N ASP A 56 6.23 6.47 -19.37
CA ASP A 56 7.66 6.71 -19.24
C ASP A 56 7.90 7.96 -18.37
N PRO A 57 7.67 7.85 -17.05
CA PRO A 57 7.84 8.96 -16.13
C PRO A 57 9.32 9.24 -15.89
N GLY A 58 9.67 10.53 -15.88
CA GLY A 58 11.04 10.97 -15.66
C GLY A 58 11.09 12.46 -15.38
N LEU A 59 12.19 12.88 -14.75
CA LEU A 59 12.45 14.27 -14.39
C LEU A 59 12.45 15.18 -15.62
N GLU A 60 12.93 14.67 -16.76
CA GLU A 60 13.04 15.41 -18.01
C GLU A 60 11.67 15.76 -18.62
N ARG A 61 10.63 14.95 -18.35
CA ARG A 61 9.27 15.16 -18.87
C ARG A 61 8.38 15.85 -17.85
N TYR A 62 8.43 15.40 -16.61
CA TYR A 62 7.50 15.82 -15.56
C TYR A 62 8.11 16.74 -14.51
N GLY A 63 9.43 16.98 -14.51
CA GLY A 63 10.08 17.79 -13.48
C GLY A 63 10.03 17.13 -12.10
N ASP A 64 10.26 17.91 -11.04
CA ASP A 64 10.31 17.40 -9.66
C ASP A 64 8.91 16.91 -9.23
N PRO A 65 8.75 15.65 -8.79
CA PRO A 65 7.47 15.12 -8.29
C PRO A 65 6.90 15.93 -7.11
N LYS A 66 7.73 16.66 -6.35
CA LYS A 66 7.29 17.51 -5.22
C LYS A 66 6.44 18.68 -5.68
N ASP A 67 6.63 19.16 -6.91
CA ASP A 67 5.90 20.30 -7.44
C ASP A 67 4.42 19.96 -7.74
N TRP A 68 4.12 18.67 -7.90
CA TRP A 68 2.78 18.18 -8.24
C TRP A 68 1.94 17.76 -7.02
N ILE A 69 2.48 17.96 -5.82
CA ILE A 69 1.84 17.64 -4.54
C ILE A 69 1.48 18.97 -3.85
N PRO A 70 0.33 19.05 -3.15
CA PRO A 70 -0.01 20.24 -2.38
C PRO A 70 1.16 20.69 -1.48
N PRO A 71 1.51 21.99 -1.46
CA PRO A 71 2.74 22.47 -0.84
C PRO A 71 2.80 22.15 0.65
N LEU A 72 3.96 21.65 1.09
CA LEU A 72 4.32 21.46 2.50
C LEU A 72 4.92 22.77 3.04
N GLY A 73 4.10 23.60 3.68
CA GLY A 73 4.52 24.83 4.36
C GLY A 73 3.93 25.00 5.77
N PRO A 74 4.31 26.04 6.54
CA PRO A 74 3.82 26.26 7.91
C PRO A 74 2.29 26.37 8.00
N ALA A 75 1.67 26.94 6.96
CA ALA A 75 0.21 27.02 6.84
C ALA A 75 -0.47 25.67 6.53
N SER A 76 0.29 24.68 6.03
CA SER A 76 -0.21 23.35 5.66
C SER A 76 -0.17 22.33 6.80
N ALA A 77 0.49 22.64 7.93
CA ALA A 77 0.55 21.77 9.10
C ALA A 77 -0.84 21.42 9.66
N TRP A 78 -1.82 22.29 9.43
CA TRP A 78 -3.22 22.10 9.84
C TRP A 78 -4.11 21.55 8.71
N ASN A 79 -3.57 21.35 7.51
CA ASN A 79 -4.33 20.85 6.37
C ASN A 79 -4.28 19.31 6.34
N PRO A 80 -5.38 18.59 6.63
CA PRO A 80 -5.40 17.13 6.62
C PRO A 80 -5.06 16.53 5.25
N LEU A 81 -5.35 17.24 4.15
CA LEU A 81 -5.01 16.77 2.81
C LEU A 81 -3.51 16.68 2.62
N THR A 82 -2.76 17.68 3.08
CA THR A 82 -1.29 17.68 3.00
C THR A 82 -0.70 16.47 3.73
N TRP A 83 -1.25 16.09 4.87
CA TRP A 83 -0.83 14.88 5.60
C TRP A 83 -1.16 13.60 4.86
N ILE A 84 -2.36 13.49 4.27
CA ILE A 84 -2.75 12.31 3.49
C ILE A 84 -1.80 12.12 2.31
N PHE A 85 -1.50 13.18 1.54
CA PHE A 85 -0.58 13.11 0.41
C PHE A 85 0.87 12.86 0.84
N GLY A 86 1.33 13.50 1.93
CA GLY A 86 2.66 13.28 2.47
C GLY A 86 2.89 11.83 2.91
N VAL A 87 1.93 11.26 3.66
CA VAL A 87 1.98 9.85 4.08
C VAL A 87 1.85 8.91 2.87
N ALA A 88 0.96 9.20 1.93
CA ALA A 88 0.81 8.41 0.71
C ALA A 88 2.10 8.38 -0.12
N ARG A 89 2.78 9.52 -0.27
CA ARG A 89 4.11 9.59 -0.91
C ARG A 89 5.13 8.79 -0.13
N ALA A 90 5.20 8.94 1.19
CA ALA A 90 6.13 8.16 2.01
C ALA A 90 5.90 6.65 1.83
N VAL A 91 4.64 6.20 1.85
CA VAL A 91 4.29 4.79 1.57
C VAL A 91 4.73 4.39 0.17
N ALA A 92 4.59 5.27 -0.83
CA ALA A 92 5.02 4.98 -2.19
C ALA A 92 6.53 4.80 -2.32
N LEU A 93 7.33 5.54 -1.54
CA LEU A 93 8.78 5.35 -1.47
C LEU A 93 9.17 4.03 -0.77
N PHE A 94 8.38 3.56 0.20
CA PHE A 94 8.62 2.30 0.88
C PHE A 94 7.77 1.14 0.35
N ILE A 95 7.25 1.24 -0.89
CA ILE A 95 6.25 0.29 -1.36
C ILE A 95 6.79 -1.13 -1.46
N ALA A 96 8.01 -1.34 -1.95
CA ALA A 96 8.59 -2.66 -2.11
C ALA A 96 8.71 -3.41 -0.75
N PRO A 97 9.38 -2.87 0.28
CA PRO A 97 9.45 -3.56 1.57
C PRO A 97 8.08 -3.73 2.24
N LEU A 98 7.18 -2.75 2.14
CA LEU A 98 5.83 -2.85 2.72
C LEU A 98 4.98 -3.92 2.03
N ALA A 99 5.04 -4.00 0.69
CA ALA A 99 4.31 -4.99 -0.09
C ALA A 99 4.87 -6.41 0.12
N ILE A 100 6.20 -6.57 0.27
CA ILE A 100 6.80 -7.87 0.62
C ILE A 100 6.30 -8.33 1.99
N LEU A 101 6.41 -7.49 3.02
CA LEU A 101 5.94 -7.83 4.37
C LEU A 101 4.43 -8.13 4.39
N GLY A 102 3.63 -7.30 3.73
CA GLY A 102 2.20 -7.52 3.57
C GLY A 102 1.88 -8.84 2.88
N GLY A 103 2.58 -9.18 1.80
CA GLY A 103 2.44 -10.45 1.08
C GLY A 103 2.80 -11.66 1.93
N LEU A 104 3.91 -11.61 2.66
CA LEU A 104 4.35 -12.69 3.56
C LEU A 104 3.38 -12.92 4.72
N VAL A 105 2.94 -11.85 5.39
CA VAL A 105 1.94 -11.93 6.47
C VAL A 105 0.62 -12.47 5.94
N GLY A 106 0.22 -12.03 4.76
CA GLY A 106 -0.97 -12.53 4.06
C GLY A 106 -0.91 -14.02 3.75
N ALA A 107 0.19 -14.48 3.15
CA ALA A 107 0.42 -15.89 2.83
C ALA A 107 0.42 -16.77 4.09
N ALA A 108 1.10 -16.33 5.15
CA ALA A 108 1.08 -17.01 6.44
C ALA A 108 -0.33 -17.09 7.03
N GLY A 109 -1.10 -15.99 6.95
CA GLY A 109 -2.49 -15.95 7.41
C GLY A 109 -3.42 -16.87 6.62
N LEU A 110 -3.24 -16.98 5.30
CA LEU A 110 -3.97 -17.93 4.45
C LEU A 110 -3.62 -19.38 4.76
N ALA A 111 -2.33 -19.68 4.94
CA ALA A 111 -1.88 -21.01 5.34
C ALA A 111 -2.48 -21.44 6.69
N GLN A 112 -2.59 -20.51 7.65
CA GLN A 112 -3.29 -20.75 8.92
C GLN A 112 -4.80 -20.91 8.73
N ALA A 113 -5.43 -20.08 7.90
CA ALA A 113 -6.86 -20.15 7.61
C ALA A 113 -7.26 -21.41 6.83
N ALA A 114 -6.34 -22.07 6.13
CA ALA A 114 -6.56 -23.38 5.52
C ALA A 114 -6.63 -24.50 6.57
N ARG A 115 -5.93 -24.34 7.72
CA ARG A 115 -5.89 -25.32 8.81
C ARG A 115 -7.08 -25.23 9.76
N VAL A 116 -7.71 -24.06 9.85
CA VAL A 116 -8.83 -23.78 10.77
C VAL A 116 -10.01 -23.32 9.94
N ARG A 117 -11.21 -23.88 10.15
CA ARG A 117 -12.43 -23.58 9.37
C ARG A 117 -12.88 -22.12 9.55
N SER A 118 -12.15 -21.22 8.90
CA SER A 118 -12.26 -19.77 9.03
C SER A 118 -13.44 -19.25 8.20
N ARG A 119 -13.94 -18.07 8.56
CA ARG A 119 -15.04 -17.44 7.81
C ARG A 119 -14.56 -17.05 6.41
N ARG A 120 -15.25 -17.57 5.39
CA ARG A 120 -14.97 -17.29 3.96
C ARG A 120 -14.71 -15.81 3.62
N PRO A 121 -15.51 -14.82 4.06
CA PRO A 121 -15.29 -13.43 3.65
C PRO A 121 -13.94 -12.86 4.10
N THR A 122 -13.49 -13.21 5.31
CA THR A 122 -12.18 -12.76 5.82
C THR A 122 -11.04 -13.37 5.00
N VAL A 123 -11.15 -14.65 4.65
CA VAL A 123 -10.14 -15.37 3.85
C VAL A 123 -10.05 -14.80 2.44
N VAL A 124 -11.19 -14.55 1.79
CA VAL A 124 -11.21 -13.95 0.45
C VAL A 124 -10.56 -12.57 0.46
N ARG A 125 -10.93 -11.72 1.43
CA ARG A 125 -10.35 -10.38 1.53
C ARG A 125 -8.85 -10.43 1.80
N LEU A 126 -8.38 -11.31 2.68
CA LEU A 126 -6.96 -11.52 2.92
C LEU A 126 -6.24 -12.02 1.66
N ALA A 127 -6.86 -12.93 0.90
CA ALA A 127 -6.31 -13.42 -0.36
C ALA A 127 -6.16 -12.31 -1.39
N VAL A 128 -7.20 -11.49 -1.58
CA VAL A 128 -7.15 -10.32 -2.48
C VAL A 128 -6.03 -9.37 -2.06
N GLY A 129 -5.95 -8.99 -0.78
CA GLY A 129 -4.88 -8.11 -0.28
C GLY A 129 -3.48 -8.69 -0.51
N THR A 130 -3.33 -10.00 -0.29
CA THR A 130 -2.07 -10.73 -0.51
C THR A 130 -1.66 -10.72 -1.98
N VAL A 131 -2.59 -11.01 -2.88
CA VAL A 131 -2.36 -10.96 -4.33
C VAL A 131 -2.00 -9.55 -4.78
N LEU A 132 -2.70 -8.52 -4.29
CA LEU A 132 -2.38 -7.12 -4.60
C LEU A 132 -0.99 -6.72 -4.13
N CYS A 133 -0.58 -7.14 -2.92
CA CYS A 133 0.78 -6.92 -2.44
C CYS A 133 1.83 -7.57 -3.35
N PHE A 134 1.66 -8.84 -3.74
CA PHE A 134 2.59 -9.50 -4.65
C PHE A 134 2.58 -8.89 -6.06
N ALA A 135 1.42 -8.44 -6.55
CA ALA A 135 1.32 -7.72 -7.80
C ALA A 135 2.09 -6.39 -7.76
N LEU A 136 2.03 -5.66 -6.65
CA LEU A 136 2.85 -4.45 -6.44
C LEU A 136 4.34 -4.77 -6.40
N VAL A 137 4.76 -5.84 -5.73
CA VAL A 137 6.17 -6.26 -5.76
C VAL A 137 6.60 -6.57 -7.20
N ALA A 138 5.84 -7.38 -7.92
CA ALA A 138 6.13 -7.70 -9.32
C ALA A 138 6.20 -6.43 -10.18
N PHE A 139 5.27 -5.50 -9.98
CA PHE A 139 5.27 -4.20 -10.64
C PHE A 139 6.54 -3.39 -10.35
N THR A 140 6.97 -3.31 -9.09
CA THR A 140 8.21 -2.58 -8.72
C THR A 140 9.48 -3.16 -9.32
N LEU A 141 9.45 -4.44 -9.73
CA LEU A 141 10.57 -5.11 -10.40
C LEU A 141 10.55 -4.89 -11.92
N THR A 142 9.50 -4.28 -12.47
CA THR A 142 9.47 -3.93 -13.90
C THR A 142 10.31 -2.67 -14.17
N PRO A 143 10.82 -2.50 -15.41
CA PRO A 143 11.51 -1.27 -15.79
C PRO A 143 10.66 0.00 -15.55
N TYR A 144 9.36 -0.09 -15.83
CA TYR A 144 8.42 0.99 -15.58
C TYR A 144 8.29 1.30 -14.08
N GLY A 145 8.14 0.28 -13.23
CA GLY A 145 8.08 0.47 -11.79
C GLY A 145 9.35 1.09 -11.22
N ALA A 146 10.52 0.74 -11.74
CA ALA A 146 11.80 1.33 -11.37
C ALA A 146 11.91 2.80 -11.81
N SER A 147 11.53 3.13 -13.05
CA SER A 147 11.51 4.52 -13.55
C SER A 147 10.55 5.38 -12.73
N LEU A 148 9.33 4.90 -12.47
CA LEU A 148 8.36 5.59 -11.61
C LEU A 148 8.90 5.80 -10.20
N HIS A 149 9.54 4.80 -9.61
CA HIS A 149 10.11 4.90 -8.27
C HIS A 149 11.27 5.90 -8.20
N ASN A 150 12.17 5.88 -9.19
CA ASN A 150 13.28 6.82 -9.29
C ASN A 150 12.77 8.25 -9.45
N TRP A 151 11.81 8.47 -10.34
CA TRP A 151 11.19 9.78 -10.50
C TRP A 151 10.54 10.28 -9.21
N LEU A 152 9.91 9.42 -8.40
CA LEU A 152 9.33 9.82 -7.11
C LEU A 152 10.37 10.15 -6.03
N LEU A 153 11.60 9.62 -6.15
CA LEU A 153 12.72 9.89 -5.25
C LEU A 153 13.38 11.24 -5.54
N ASP A 154 13.36 11.68 -6.80
CA ASP A 154 13.89 12.97 -7.20
C ASP A 154 13.19 14.14 -6.49
#